data_AF-A0A535N1A7-F1
#
_entry.id   AF-A0A535N1A7-F1
#
_cell.length_a   1.000
_cell.length_b   1.000
_cell.length_c   1.000
_cell.angle_alpha   90.00
_cell.angle_beta   90.00
_cell.angle_gamma   90.00
#
_symmetry.space_group_name_H-M   'P 1'
#
loop_
_entity.id
_entity.type
_entity.pdbx_description
1 polymer ?
#
loop_
_entity_poly.entity_id
_entity_poly.type
_entity_poly.pdbx_seq_one_letter_code
_entity_poly.pdbx_strand_id
1 'polypeptide(L)'
;MSNEETKIERVASESVDPERLLEGENPSTTHLEDAVHWLRVYQDLLAFKSRLLQSAGELTPEMEEIAREEVGKTDLTILAAEAARLERRLRFWRERVDQLRDERNR
;
A
#
# COMPACT_ATOMS: atom_id res chain seq x y z
N MET A 1 -5.63 0.73 -29.77
CA MET A 1 -5.55 0.58 -28.31
C MET A 1 -6.65 1.43 -27.71
N SER A 2 -7.54 0.83 -26.92
CA SER A 2 -8.70 1.52 -26.34
C SER A 2 -8.24 2.45 -25.21
N ASN A 3 -8.96 3.57 -24.98
CA ASN A 3 -8.71 4.48 -23.85
C ASN A 3 -8.74 3.76 -22.48
N GLU A 4 -9.39 2.60 -22.42
CA GLU A 4 -9.59 1.81 -21.20
C GLU A 4 -8.39 0.91 -20.86
N GLU A 5 -7.70 0.36 -21.87
CA GLU A 5 -6.46 -0.44 -21.69
C GLU A 5 -5.35 0.45 -21.10
N THR A 6 -5.19 1.66 -21.64
CA THR A 6 -4.23 2.65 -21.13
C THR A 6 -4.55 3.09 -19.70
N LYS A 7 -5.82 2.99 -19.26
CA LYS A 7 -6.22 3.34 -17.90
C LYS A 7 -5.83 2.25 -16.90
N ILE A 8 -6.05 0.97 -17.26
CA ILE A 8 -5.70 -0.17 -16.40
C ILE A 8 -4.19 -0.22 -16.16
N GLU A 9 -3.40 -0.08 -17.22
CA GLU A 9 -1.94 -0.11 -17.14
C GLU A 9 -1.38 1.00 -16.24
N ARG A 10 -1.96 2.20 -16.34
CA ARG A 10 -1.60 3.33 -15.47
C ARG A 10 -1.94 3.07 -14.02
N VAL A 11 -3.14 2.57 -13.73
CA VAL A 11 -3.57 2.25 -12.35
C VAL A 11 -2.67 1.18 -11.74
N ALA A 12 -2.29 0.16 -12.51
CA ALA A 12 -1.36 -0.88 -12.06
C ALA A 12 0.02 -0.29 -11.74
N SER A 13 0.57 0.53 -12.64
CA SER A 13 1.85 1.21 -12.42
C SER A 13 1.83 2.14 -11.20
N GLU A 14 0.79 2.97 -11.08
CA GLU A 14 0.58 3.87 -9.96
C GLU A 14 0.44 3.11 -8.62
N SER A 15 -0.19 1.93 -8.62
CA SER A 15 -0.45 1.18 -7.38
C SER A 15 0.83 0.84 -6.60
N VAL A 16 1.94 0.62 -7.30
CA VAL A 16 3.25 0.25 -6.76
C VAL A 16 4.24 1.42 -6.69
N ASP A 17 3.86 2.60 -7.20
CA ASP A 17 4.71 3.79 -7.19
C ASP A 17 5.04 4.21 -5.73
N PRO A 18 6.33 4.22 -5.33
CA PRO A 18 6.73 4.55 -3.98
C PRO A 18 6.27 5.94 -3.51
N GLU A 19 6.13 6.89 -4.43
CA GLU A 19 5.80 8.29 -4.13
C GLU A 19 4.31 8.60 -4.23
N ARG A 20 3.50 7.63 -4.67
CA ARG A 20 2.05 7.86 -4.83
C ARG A 20 1.38 8.09 -3.49
N LEU A 21 0.73 9.24 -3.39
CA LEU A 21 -0.17 9.62 -2.31
C LEU A 21 -1.60 9.10 -2.57
N LEU A 22 -2.36 8.92 -1.49
CA LEU A 22 -3.80 8.75 -1.61
C LEU A 22 -4.48 10.10 -1.91
N GLU A 23 -5.65 10.04 -2.53
CA GLU A 23 -6.42 11.25 -2.82
C GLU A 23 -6.75 11.99 -1.50
N GLY A 24 -6.46 13.30 -1.46
CA GLY A 24 -6.65 14.13 -0.27
C GLY A 24 -5.53 14.01 0.79
N GLU A 25 -4.55 13.14 0.58
CA GLU A 25 -3.41 13.02 1.49
C GLU A 25 -2.53 14.27 1.43
N ASN A 26 -2.32 14.92 2.58
CA ASN A 26 -1.41 16.05 2.72
C ASN A 26 -0.28 15.72 3.70
N PRO A 27 0.90 15.28 3.22
CA PRO A 27 2.07 14.96 4.06
C PRO A 27 2.57 16.13 4.93
N SER A 28 2.23 17.36 4.55
CA SER A 28 2.68 18.59 5.23
C SER A 28 1.72 19.08 6.33
N THR A 29 0.61 18.37 6.58
CA THR A 29 -0.37 18.78 7.61
C THR A 29 0.29 19.04 8.96
N THR A 30 -0.08 20.14 9.60
CA THR A 30 0.29 20.49 10.98
C THR A 30 -0.77 20.05 11.99
N HIS A 31 -1.88 19.47 11.52
CA HIS A 31 -2.96 18.99 12.36
C HIS A 31 -2.68 17.53 12.77
N LEU A 32 -2.58 17.30 14.08
CA LEU A 32 -2.38 15.96 14.63
C LEU A 32 -3.51 15.00 14.23
N GLU A 33 -4.75 15.49 14.14
CA GLU A 33 -5.92 14.69 13.78
C GLU A 33 -5.80 14.14 12.35
N ASP A 34 -5.34 14.94 11.40
CA ASP A 34 -5.09 14.52 10.02
C ASP A 34 -4.01 13.42 9.97
N ALA A 35 -2.92 13.60 10.72
CA ALA A 35 -1.83 12.63 10.76
C ALA A 35 -2.28 11.29 11.37
N VAL A 36 -3.10 11.34 12.42
CA VAL A 36 -3.70 10.14 13.04
C VAL A 36 -4.71 9.49 12.09
N HIS A 37 -5.47 10.27 11.33
CA HIS A 37 -6.39 9.75 10.31
C HIS A 37 -5.63 8.95 9.26
N TRP A 38 -4.60 9.53 8.63
CA TRP A 38 -3.84 8.84 7.60
C TRP A 38 -3.07 7.64 8.13
N LEU A 39 -2.55 7.69 9.36
CA LEU A 39 -1.98 6.53 10.03
C LEU A 39 -2.98 5.35 10.04
N ARG A 40 -4.23 5.60 10.42
CA ARG A 40 -5.29 4.57 10.44
C ARG A 40 -5.64 4.06 9.04
N VAL A 41 -5.78 4.96 8.06
CA VAL A 41 -6.03 4.58 6.66
C VAL A 41 -4.95 3.62 6.15
N TYR A 42 -3.67 3.94 6.38
CA TYR A 42 -2.57 3.07 5.96
C TYR A 42 -2.51 1.75 6.77
N GLN A 43 -2.94 1.74 8.04
CA GLN A 43 -3.08 0.49 8.80
C GLN A 43 -4.13 -0.43 8.18
N ASP A 44 -5.30 0.10 7.83
CA ASP A 44 -6.39 -0.67 7.23
C ASP A 44 -5.99 -1.23 5.86
N LEU A 45 -5.37 -0.41 5.01
CA LEU A 45 -4.90 -0.82 3.69
C LEU A 45 -3.82 -1.90 3.79
N LEU A 46 -2.84 -1.74 4.69
CA LEU A 46 -1.80 -2.74 4.87
C LEU A 46 -2.37 -4.04 5.43
N ALA A 47 -3.27 -3.98 6.42
CA ALA A 47 -3.91 -5.16 6.98
C ALA A 47 -4.69 -5.94 5.91
N PHE A 48 -5.39 -5.23 5.02
CA PHE A 48 -6.05 -5.84 3.86
C PHE A 48 -5.05 -6.54 2.94
N LYS A 49 -3.97 -5.87 2.53
CA LYS A 49 -2.94 -6.45 1.64
C LYS A 49 -2.22 -7.65 2.27
N SER A 50 -1.91 -7.58 3.57
CA SER A 50 -1.29 -8.70 4.30
C SER A 50 -2.18 -9.94 4.33
N ARG A 51 -3.51 -9.78 4.48
CA ARG A 51 -4.45 -10.91 4.40
C ARG A 51 -4.48 -11.54 3.02
N LEU A 52 -4.46 -10.72 1.96
CA LEU A 52 -4.38 -11.24 0.58
C LEU A 52 -3.09 -12.01 0.34
N LEU A 53 -1.94 -11.49 0.80
CA LEU A 53 -0.65 -12.19 0.70
C LEU A 53 -0.66 -13.53 1.43
N GLN A 54 -1.23 -13.54 2.65
CA GLN A 54 -1.36 -14.77 3.43
C GLN A 54 -2.21 -15.81 2.68
N SER A 55 -3.40 -15.43 2.24
CA SER A 55 -4.30 -16.33 1.52
C SER A 55 -3.69 -16.81 0.20
N ALA A 56 -3.00 -15.94 -0.54
CA ALA A 56 -2.29 -16.35 -1.75
C ALA A 56 -1.18 -17.36 -1.43
N GLY A 57 -0.41 -17.14 -0.35
CA GLY A 57 0.63 -18.08 0.10
C GLY A 57 0.08 -19.46 0.53
N GLU A 58 -1.15 -19.52 1.03
CA GLU A 58 -1.83 -20.78 1.40
C GLU A 58 -2.37 -21.53 0.17
N LEU A 59 -2.84 -20.82 -0.86
CA LEU A 59 -3.44 -21.41 -2.06
C LEU A 59 -2.42 -21.82 -3.13
N THR A 60 -1.34 -21.06 -3.27
CA THR A 60 -0.31 -21.23 -4.31
C THR A 60 0.34 -22.63 -4.34
N PRO A 61 0.59 -23.31 -3.19
CA PRO A 61 1.13 -24.67 -3.17
C PRO A 61 0.21 -25.74 -3.76
N GLU A 62 -1.11 -25.53 -3.75
CA GLU A 62 -2.09 -26.49 -4.29
C GLU A 62 -2.26 -26.37 -5.81
N MET A 63 -1.68 -25.34 -6.40
CA MET A 63 -1.76 -25.07 -7.84
C MET A 63 -0.83 -25.98 -8.64
N GLU A 64 -1.20 -26.21 -9.90
CA GLU A 64 -0.31 -26.78 -10.91
C GLU A 64 0.91 -25.88 -11.13
N GLU A 65 2.06 -26.47 -11.47
CA GLU A 65 3.36 -25.77 -11.45
C GLU A 65 3.40 -24.55 -12.38
N ILE A 66 2.86 -24.65 -13.59
CA ILE A 66 2.83 -23.51 -14.52
C ILE A 66 1.97 -22.39 -13.94
N ALA A 67 0.80 -22.73 -13.39
CA ALA A 67 -0.08 -21.72 -12.77
C ALA A 67 0.57 -21.06 -11.55
N ARG A 68 1.29 -21.85 -10.73
CA ARG A 68 2.04 -21.37 -9.57
C ARG A 68 3.14 -20.39 -9.97
N GLU A 69 3.93 -20.74 -10.99
CA GLU A 69 4.99 -19.88 -11.49
C GLU A 69 4.45 -18.54 -11.99
N GLU A 70 3.36 -18.56 -12.75
CA GLU A 70 2.75 -17.32 -13.28
C GLU A 70 2.25 -16.43 -12.14
N VAL A 71 1.48 -16.97 -11.18
CA VAL A 71 1.02 -16.21 -9.99
C VAL A 71 2.19 -15.63 -9.19
N GLY A 72 3.31 -16.35 -9.08
CA GLY A 72 4.52 -15.84 -8.43
C GLY A 72 5.13 -14.65 -9.16
N LYS A 73 5.28 -14.76 -10.48
CA LYS A 73 5.91 -13.72 -11.33
C LYS A 73 5.06 -12.46 -11.42
N THR A 74 3.74 -12.58 -11.45
CA THR A 74 2.82 -11.45 -11.64
C THR A 74 2.17 -11.01 -10.33
N ASP A 75 1.24 -11.80 -9.83
CA ASP A 75 0.27 -11.38 -8.81
C ASP A 75 0.95 -11.18 -7.45
N LEU A 76 1.75 -12.14 -7.00
CA LEU A 76 2.48 -12.03 -5.73
C LEU A 76 3.51 -10.91 -5.76
N THR A 77 4.18 -10.70 -6.91
CA THR A 77 5.17 -9.64 -7.07
C THR A 77 4.51 -8.26 -6.97
N ILE A 78 3.39 -8.04 -7.65
CA ILE A 78 2.63 -6.78 -7.57
C ILE A 78 2.11 -6.56 -6.14
N LEU A 79 1.49 -7.58 -5.56
CA LEU A 79 0.88 -7.49 -4.24
C LEU A 79 1.92 -7.19 -3.14
N ALA A 80 3.12 -7.78 -3.24
CA ALA A 80 4.25 -7.49 -2.36
C ALA A 80 4.77 -6.06 -2.55
N ALA A 81 4.86 -5.57 -3.79
CA ALA A 81 5.29 -4.20 -4.07
C ALA A 81 4.29 -3.16 -3.52
N GLU A 82 2.99 -3.40 -3.65
CA GLU A 82 1.95 -2.56 -3.06
C GLU A 82 2.04 -2.57 -1.52
N ALA A 83 2.20 -3.74 -0.90
CA ALA A 83 2.35 -3.84 0.56
C ALA A 83 3.59 -3.07 1.05
N ALA A 84 4.72 -3.22 0.38
CA ALA A 84 5.95 -2.51 0.72
C ALA A 84 5.81 -0.98 0.62
N ARG A 85 5.07 -0.49 -0.39
CA ARG A 85 4.73 0.93 -0.52
C ARG A 85 3.86 1.40 0.65
N LEU A 86 2.80 0.67 0.98
CA LEU A 86 1.92 1.03 2.10
C LEU A 86 2.66 1.01 3.44
N GLU A 87 3.57 0.06 3.66
CA GLU A 87 4.41 0.03 4.84
C GLU A 87 5.32 1.26 4.97
N ARG A 88 5.97 1.68 3.88
CA ARG A 88 6.79 2.92 3.89
C ARG A 88 5.95 4.11 4.32
N ARG A 89 4.74 4.20 3.79
CA ARG A 89 3.85 5.32 4.06
C ARG A 89 3.24 5.27 5.46
N LEU A 90 2.95 4.07 5.96
CA LEU A 90 2.57 3.87 7.36
C LEU A 90 3.66 4.33 8.33
N ARG A 91 4.94 4.01 8.04
CA ARG A 91 6.08 4.48 8.83
C ARG A 91 6.17 6.00 8.84
N PHE A 92 6.08 6.63 7.67
CA PHE A 92 6.04 8.09 7.57
C PHE A 92 4.97 8.71 8.49
N TRP A 93 3.73 8.19 8.43
CA TRP A 93 2.64 8.76 9.23
C TRP A 93 2.81 8.52 10.73
N ARG A 94 3.45 7.41 11.12
CA ARG A 94 3.80 7.14 12.51
C ARG A 94 4.80 8.18 13.02
N GLU A 95 5.88 8.40 12.29
CA GLU A 95 6.89 9.41 12.61
C GLU A 95 6.29 10.82 12.67
N ARG A 96 5.38 11.15 11.73
CA ARG A 96 4.69 12.45 11.71
C ARG A 96 3.78 12.65 12.92
N VAL A 97 3.05 11.61 13.34
CA VAL A 97 2.21 11.66 14.55
C VAL A 97 3.05 11.91 15.79
N ASP A 98 4.18 11.23 15.91
CA ASP A 98 5.08 11.39 17.07
C ASP A 98 5.68 12.80 17.08
N GLN A 99 6.14 13.32 15.94
CA GLN A 99 6.63 14.69 15.80
C GLN A 99 5.58 15.73 16.25
N LEU A 100 4.35 15.63 15.74
CA LEU A 100 3.28 16.59 16.05
C LEU A 100 2.84 16.54 17.52
N ARG A 101 2.91 15.36 18.15
CA ARG A 101 2.65 15.21 19.60
C ARG A 101 3.73 15.92 20.41
N ASP A 102 4.99 15.75 20.03
CA ASP A 102 6.11 16.39 20.70
C ASP A 102 6.05 17.91 20.57
N GLU A 103 5.73 18.43 19.38
CA GLU A 103 5.58 19.86 19.13
C GLU A 103 4.47 20.50 19.97
N ARG A 104 3.37 19.77 20.22
CA ARG A 104 2.25 20.25 21.05
C ARG A 104 2.57 20.27 22.56
N ASN A 105 3.48 19.43 23.00
CA ASN A 105 3.83 19.27 24.42
C ASN A 105 5.02 20.16 24.85
N ARG A 106 5.62 20.92 23.92
CA ARG A 106 6.66 21.92 24.18
C ARG A 106 6.05 23.28 24.49
#